data_AF-A0A7X7MSQ0-F1
#
_entry.id   AF-A0A7X7MSQ0-F1
#
_cell.length_a   1.000
_cell.length_b   1.000
_cell.length_c   1.000
_cell.angle_alpha   90.00
_cell.angle_beta   90.00
_cell.angle_gamma   90.00
#
_symmetry.space_group_name_H-M   'P 1'
#
loop_
_entity.id
_entity.type
_entity.pdbx_description
1 polymer ?
#
loop_
_entity_poly.entity_id
_entity_poly.type
_entity_poly.pdbx_seq_one_letter_code
_entity_poly.pdbx_strand_id
1 'polypeptide(L)'
;MAELTGAVPDIMIQSGAPFERGYTNYNVEAEFADVFAFAPDLFVLAIGENVPAFTSEEQKTQFKDGVSRIINGVRARSRPIVVVRSCFWASETKDLALSQVSQQAGAIFVNIGALGEDESNYARSERYYENAGVGAHPDDKGMSEIANAIVRAVLS
;
A
#
# COMPACT_ATOMS: atom_id res chain seq x y z
N MET A 1 14.34 11.63 10.10
CA MET A 1 15.37 10.62 9.80
C MET A 1 16.67 11.26 9.34
N ALA A 2 16.71 12.01 8.22
CA ALA A 2 17.95 12.69 7.78
C ALA A 2 18.55 13.65 8.83
N GLU A 3 17.72 14.44 9.51
CA GLU A 3 18.19 15.32 10.62
C GLU A 3 18.63 14.54 11.88
N LEU A 4 18.17 13.30 12.04
CA LEU A 4 18.45 12.46 13.23
C LEU A 4 19.65 11.54 13.02
N THR A 5 19.91 11.10 11.78
CA THR A 5 20.96 10.12 11.44
C THR A 5 22.08 10.70 10.57
N GLY A 6 21.89 11.89 10.00
CA GLY A 6 22.83 12.50 9.04
C GLY A 6 22.84 11.81 7.66
N ALA A 7 22.05 10.73 7.48
CA ALA A 7 21.95 9.99 6.23
C ALA A 7 20.62 10.31 5.53
N VAL A 8 20.70 10.74 4.27
CA VAL A 8 19.53 10.87 3.41
C VAL A 8 19.14 9.46 2.94
N PRO A 9 17.91 9.00 3.18
CA PRO A 9 17.48 7.70 2.68
C PRO A 9 17.45 7.72 1.15
N ASP A 10 17.90 6.63 0.54
CA ASP A 10 17.59 6.37 -0.86
C ASP A 10 16.12 5.94 -0.96
N ILE A 11 15.38 6.46 -1.94
CA ILE A 11 13.93 6.31 -2.04
C ILE A 11 13.56 5.88 -3.46
N MET A 12 12.84 4.77 -3.56
CA MET A 12 12.18 4.34 -4.79
C MET A 12 10.67 4.37 -4.60
N ILE A 13 9.96 4.90 -5.60
CA ILE A 13 8.50 4.86 -5.68
C ILE A 13 8.14 4.14 -6.97
N GLN A 14 7.33 3.08 -6.84
CA GLN A 14 6.75 2.37 -7.97
C GLN A 14 5.22 2.37 -7.87
N SER A 15 4.56 2.67 -8.99
CA SER A 15 3.10 2.60 -9.07
C SER A 15 2.61 1.16 -8.96
N GLY A 16 1.73 0.88 -8.00
CA GLY A 16 1.02 -0.40 -7.87
C GLY A 16 -0.20 -0.53 -8.78
N ALA A 17 -0.65 0.57 -9.42
CA ALA A 17 -1.91 0.59 -10.17
C ALA A 17 -1.98 -0.44 -11.32
N PRO A 18 -0.90 -0.73 -12.08
CA PRO A 18 -0.93 -1.79 -13.08
C PRO A 18 -1.21 -3.17 -12.48
N PHE A 19 -0.59 -3.51 -11.35
CA PHE A 19 -0.88 -4.73 -10.61
C PHE A 19 -2.34 -4.76 -10.13
N GLU A 20 -2.80 -3.69 -9.48
CA GLU A 20 -4.15 -3.63 -8.93
C GLU A 20 -5.24 -3.85 -9.99
N ARG A 21 -5.06 -3.29 -11.19
CA ARG A 21 -6.04 -3.39 -12.28
C ARG A 21 -5.97 -4.74 -13.03
N GLY A 22 -4.84 -5.43 -12.95
CA GLY A 22 -4.52 -6.59 -13.78
C GLY A 22 -4.03 -7.84 -13.03
N TYR A 23 -4.22 -7.92 -11.71
CA TYR A 23 -3.57 -8.90 -10.83
C TYR A 23 -3.74 -10.36 -11.26
N THR A 24 -4.81 -10.69 -12.00
CA THR A 24 -5.11 -12.05 -12.47
C THR A 24 -4.07 -12.59 -13.46
N ASN A 25 -3.47 -11.72 -14.28
CA ASN A 25 -2.49 -12.08 -15.31
C ASN A 25 -1.17 -11.31 -15.17
N TYR A 26 -0.95 -10.67 -14.02
CA TYR A 26 0.17 -9.76 -13.82
C TYR A 26 1.48 -10.52 -13.58
N ASN A 27 2.51 -10.22 -14.37
CA ASN A 27 3.84 -10.80 -14.17
C ASN A 27 4.62 -10.02 -13.10
N VAL A 28 4.38 -10.36 -11.83
CA VAL A 28 4.97 -9.67 -10.69
C VAL A 28 6.50 -9.58 -10.79
N GLU A 29 7.18 -10.67 -11.16
CA GLU A 29 8.64 -10.73 -11.14
C GLU A 29 9.27 -9.85 -12.21
N ALA A 30 8.66 -9.76 -13.40
CA ALA A 30 9.15 -8.88 -14.44
C ALA A 30 8.86 -7.41 -14.10
N GLU A 31 7.64 -7.11 -13.65
CA GLU A 31 7.18 -5.74 -13.48
C GLU A 31 7.73 -5.08 -12.20
N PHE A 32 8.06 -5.87 -11.16
CA PHE A 32 8.69 -5.38 -9.91
C PHE A 32 10.20 -5.66 -9.85
N ALA A 33 10.84 -6.03 -10.97
CA ALA A 33 12.26 -6.38 -11.00
C ALA A 33 13.15 -5.27 -10.41
N ASP A 34 12.87 -4.00 -10.72
CA ASP A 34 13.63 -2.86 -10.21
C ASP A 34 13.43 -2.66 -8.70
N VAL A 35 12.21 -2.86 -8.18
CA VAL A 35 11.93 -2.83 -6.74
C VAL A 35 12.68 -3.94 -6.01
N PHE A 36 12.77 -5.13 -6.62
CA PHE A 36 13.50 -6.25 -6.03
C PHE A 36 15.02 -6.02 -6.08
N ALA A 37 15.51 -5.36 -7.13
CA ALA A 37 16.92 -4.98 -7.27
C ALA A 37 17.31 -3.85 -6.31
N PHE A 38 16.37 -2.95 -5.99
CA PHE A 38 16.55 -1.86 -5.03
C PHE A 38 16.89 -2.37 -3.62
N ALA A 39 16.42 -3.58 -3.26
CA ALA A 39 16.74 -4.27 -2.01
C ALA A 39 16.53 -3.38 -0.76
N PRO A 40 15.30 -2.87 -0.53
CA PRO A 40 15.04 -1.90 0.52
C PRO A 40 15.27 -2.47 1.92
N ASP A 41 15.47 -1.58 2.90
CA ASP A 41 15.41 -1.87 4.34
C ASP A 41 13.99 -1.68 4.91
N LEU A 42 13.17 -0.85 4.25
CA LEU A 42 11.76 -0.62 4.55
C LEU A 42 10.96 -0.65 3.23
N PHE A 43 9.97 -1.53 3.15
CA PHE A 43 9.06 -1.62 2.02
C PHE A 43 7.63 -1.35 2.48
N VAL A 44 6.99 -0.34 1.89
CA VAL A 44 5.59 0.02 2.16
C VAL A 44 4.75 -0.31 0.93
N LEU A 45 3.84 -1.27 1.07
CA LEU A 45 2.88 -1.64 0.04
C LEU A 45 1.55 -0.91 0.27
N ALA A 46 1.28 0.07 -0.58
CA ALA A 46 0.13 0.96 -0.49
C ALA A 46 -0.85 0.79 -1.67
N ILE A 47 -1.56 -0.34 -1.70
CA ILE A 47 -2.50 -0.74 -2.77
C ILE A 47 -3.89 -1.06 -2.22
N GLY A 48 -4.86 -1.24 -3.11
CA GLY A 48 -6.25 -1.63 -2.83
C GLY A 48 -7.27 -0.78 -3.57
N GLU A 49 -6.94 0.48 -3.85
CA GLU A 49 -7.85 1.47 -4.42
C GLU A 49 -8.25 1.16 -5.86
N ASN A 50 -7.30 0.67 -6.67
CA ASN A 50 -7.55 0.36 -8.08
C ASN A 50 -7.96 -1.10 -8.30
N VAL A 51 -8.01 -1.91 -7.24
CA VAL A 51 -8.40 -3.33 -7.34
C VAL A 51 -9.90 -3.41 -7.63
N PRO A 52 -10.36 -4.10 -8.69
CA PRO A 52 -11.79 -4.32 -8.90
C PRO A 52 -12.39 -5.14 -7.75
N ALA A 53 -13.70 -5.04 -7.55
CA ALA A 53 -14.38 -5.90 -6.59
C ALA A 53 -14.18 -7.38 -6.96
N PHE A 54 -13.88 -8.22 -5.96
CA PHE A 54 -13.78 -9.66 -6.19
C PHE A 54 -15.16 -10.24 -6.49
N THR A 55 -15.29 -10.91 -7.63
CA THR A 55 -16.52 -11.60 -8.05
C THR A 55 -16.45 -13.11 -7.79
N SER A 56 -15.31 -13.62 -7.30
CA SER A 56 -15.11 -15.03 -6.93
C SER A 56 -13.99 -15.19 -5.90
N GLU A 57 -13.99 -16.32 -5.17
CA GLU A 57 -12.87 -16.69 -4.28
C GLU A 57 -11.57 -16.95 -5.04
N GLU A 58 -11.66 -17.37 -6.31
CA GLU A 58 -10.50 -17.53 -7.19
C GLU A 58 -9.80 -16.19 -7.42
N GLN A 59 -10.55 -15.12 -7.73
CA GLN A 59 -9.99 -13.77 -7.89
C GLN A 59 -9.34 -13.26 -6.61
N LYS A 60 -10.01 -13.47 -5.47
CA LYS A 60 -9.43 -13.12 -4.16
C LYS A 60 -8.12 -13.88 -3.90
N THR A 61 -8.06 -15.16 -4.27
CA THR A 61 -6.85 -15.98 -4.15
C THR A 61 -5.73 -15.47 -5.06
N GLN A 62 -6.03 -15.20 -6.34
CA GLN A 62 -5.07 -14.65 -7.30
C GLN A 62 -4.49 -13.30 -6.83
N PHE A 63 -5.34 -12.42 -6.27
CA PHE A 63 -4.88 -11.17 -5.68
C PHE A 63 -3.92 -11.41 -4.52
N LYS A 64 -4.28 -12.31 -3.59
CA LYS A 64 -3.43 -12.66 -2.44
C LYS A 64 -2.09 -13.27 -2.86
N ASP A 65 -2.09 -14.14 -3.87
CA ASP A 65 -0.89 -14.75 -4.41
C ASP A 65 0.02 -13.71 -5.06
N GLY A 66 -0.56 -12.77 -5.81
CA GLY A 66 0.18 -11.64 -6.37
C GLY A 66 0.84 -10.76 -5.29
N VAL A 67 0.09 -10.39 -4.25
CA VAL A 67 0.64 -9.65 -3.10
C VAL A 67 1.75 -10.43 -2.41
N SER A 68 1.56 -11.74 -2.21
CA SER A 68 2.58 -12.61 -1.62
C SER A 68 3.86 -12.66 -2.45
N ARG A 69 3.75 -12.71 -3.78
CA ARG A 69 4.89 -12.66 -4.70
C ARG A 69 5.64 -11.33 -4.62
N ILE A 70 4.94 -10.20 -4.50
CA ILE A 70 5.58 -8.88 -4.31
C ILE A 70 6.39 -8.88 -2.99
N ILE A 71 5.77 -9.30 -1.88
CA ILE A 71 6.44 -9.33 -0.56
C ILE A 71 7.63 -10.29 -0.55
N ASN A 72 7.51 -11.46 -1.16
CA ASN A 72 8.60 -12.42 -1.24
C ASN A 72 9.73 -11.92 -2.14
N GLY A 73 9.41 -11.22 -3.23
CA GLY A 73 10.40 -10.66 -4.14
C GLY A 73 11.29 -9.60 -3.49
N VAL A 74 10.73 -8.66 -2.71
CA VAL A 74 11.53 -7.66 -1.97
C VAL A 74 12.38 -8.28 -0.87
N ARG A 75 11.99 -9.45 -0.36
CA ARG A 75 12.74 -10.23 0.65
C ARG A 75 13.73 -11.23 0.06
N ALA A 76 13.80 -11.37 -1.26
CA ALA A 76 14.71 -12.31 -1.90
C ALA A 76 16.18 -11.90 -1.75
N ARG A 77 16.46 -10.61 -1.63
CA ARG A 77 17.82 -10.05 -1.57
C ARG A 77 18.17 -9.34 -0.27
N SER A 78 17.17 -8.86 0.47
CA SER A 78 17.34 -8.20 1.77
C SER A 78 16.28 -8.71 2.76
N ARG A 79 16.29 -8.19 4.00
CA ARG A 79 15.28 -8.50 5.02
C ARG A 79 14.53 -7.23 5.47
N PRO A 80 13.80 -6.58 4.56
CA PRO A 80 13.11 -5.34 4.89
C PRO A 80 12.06 -5.54 5.98
N ILE A 81 11.85 -4.47 6.75
CA ILE A 81 10.56 -4.26 7.41
C ILE A 81 9.53 -4.09 6.30
N VAL A 82 8.50 -4.94 6.27
CA VAL A 82 7.43 -4.88 5.27
C VAL A 82 6.18 -4.38 5.97
N VAL A 83 5.63 -3.28 5.46
CA VAL A 83 4.36 -2.69 5.90
C VAL A 83 3.38 -2.77 4.75
N VAL A 84 2.19 -3.29 5.01
CA VAL A 84 1.05 -3.25 4.08
C VAL A 84 -0.05 -2.45 4.74
N ARG A 85 -0.56 -1.43 4.05
CA ARG A 85 -1.70 -0.63 4.55
C ARG A 85 -3.02 -1.12 3.94
N SER A 86 -4.14 -0.93 4.65
CA SER A 86 -5.49 -1.15 4.11
C SER A 86 -5.88 -0.06 3.10
N CYS A 87 -7.02 -0.21 2.43
CA CYS A 87 -7.59 0.84 1.58
C CYS A 87 -7.89 2.10 2.43
N PHE A 88 -7.69 3.28 1.83
CA PHE A 88 -8.20 4.55 2.35
C PHE A 88 -9.72 4.59 2.18
N TRP A 89 -10.21 4.25 0.98
CA TRP A 89 -11.63 3.96 0.78
C TRP A 89 -11.89 2.52 1.22
N ALA A 90 -12.23 2.35 2.51
CA ALA A 90 -12.34 1.06 3.17
C ALA A 90 -13.11 0.01 2.36
N SER A 91 -12.55 -1.19 2.27
CA SER A 91 -13.15 -2.31 1.55
C SER A 91 -12.88 -3.59 2.31
N GLU A 92 -13.87 -4.05 3.07
CA GLU A 92 -13.75 -5.21 3.96
C GLU A 92 -13.10 -6.42 3.27
N THR A 93 -13.51 -6.73 2.04
CA THR A 93 -13.01 -7.89 1.29
C THR A 93 -11.54 -7.74 0.87
N LYS A 94 -11.13 -6.55 0.42
CA LYS A 94 -9.74 -6.25 0.02
C LYS A 94 -8.83 -6.13 1.23
N ASP A 95 -9.29 -5.42 2.26
CA ASP A 95 -8.56 -5.17 3.49
C ASP A 95 -8.32 -6.48 4.25
N LEU A 96 -9.31 -7.37 4.29
CA LEU A 96 -9.15 -8.72 4.82
C LEU A 96 -8.13 -9.53 4.01
N ALA A 97 -8.15 -9.45 2.68
CA ALA A 97 -7.19 -10.16 1.85
C ALA A 97 -5.75 -9.67 2.08
N LEU A 98 -5.53 -8.36 2.14
CA LEU A 98 -4.25 -7.74 2.46
C LEU A 98 -3.78 -8.11 3.88
N SER A 99 -4.67 -8.05 4.87
CA SER A 99 -4.36 -8.44 6.25
C SER A 99 -3.93 -9.90 6.35
N GLN A 100 -4.65 -10.82 5.69
CA GLN A 100 -4.33 -12.25 5.71
C GLN A 100 -2.95 -12.53 5.10
N VAL A 101 -2.64 -11.93 3.94
CA VAL A 101 -1.32 -12.11 3.31
C VAL A 101 -0.22 -11.52 4.18
N SER A 102 -0.46 -10.35 4.78
CA SER A 102 0.50 -9.71 5.67
C SER A 102 0.81 -10.58 6.88
N GLN A 103 -0.22 -11.14 7.53
CA GLN A 103 -0.06 -12.06 8.65
C GLN A 103 0.72 -13.31 8.26
N GLN A 104 0.37 -13.94 7.13
CA GLN A 104 1.05 -15.14 6.63
C GLN A 104 2.52 -14.88 6.31
N ALA A 105 2.84 -13.69 5.78
CA ALA A 105 4.20 -13.30 5.47
C ALA A 105 4.97 -12.78 6.70
N GLY A 106 4.35 -12.56 7.86
CA GLY A 106 4.98 -11.84 8.97
C GLY A 106 5.36 -10.40 8.58
N ALA A 107 4.50 -9.74 7.81
CA ALA A 107 4.54 -8.31 7.53
C ALA A 107 3.62 -7.56 8.51
N ILE A 108 3.90 -6.27 8.71
CA ILE A 108 3.08 -5.38 9.51
C ILE A 108 1.87 -4.96 8.68
N PHE A 109 0.65 -5.20 9.17
CA PHE A 109 -0.57 -4.69 8.56
C PHE A 109 -1.07 -3.46 9.31
N VAL A 110 -1.30 -2.35 8.59
CA VAL A 110 -1.80 -1.09 9.15
C VAL A 110 -3.20 -0.83 8.60
N ASN A 111 -4.21 -0.94 9.47
CA ASN A 111 -5.57 -0.57 9.13
C ASN A 111 -5.73 0.95 9.21
N ILE A 112 -5.95 1.59 8.07
CA ILE A 112 -6.19 3.03 7.91
C ILE A 112 -7.62 3.34 7.48
N GLY A 113 -8.52 2.37 7.40
CA GLY A 113 -9.87 2.56 6.82
C GLY A 113 -10.68 3.67 7.51
N ALA A 114 -10.50 3.84 8.82
CA ALA A 114 -11.13 4.92 9.60
C ALA A 114 -10.72 6.34 9.13
N LEU A 115 -9.55 6.50 8.49
CA LEU A 115 -9.13 7.79 7.93
C LEU A 115 -10.01 8.20 6.76
N GLY A 116 -10.54 7.24 6.00
CA GLY A 116 -11.48 7.49 4.91
C GLY A 116 -12.91 7.81 5.37
N GLU A 117 -13.23 7.61 6.65
CA GLU A 117 -14.51 8.01 7.24
C GLU A 117 -14.50 9.47 7.70
N ASP A 118 -13.32 10.03 7.96
CA ASP A 118 -13.16 11.44 8.33
C ASP A 118 -13.04 12.31 7.07
N GLU A 119 -14.13 13.01 6.76
CA GLU A 119 -14.25 13.94 5.64
C GLU A 119 -13.12 14.99 5.61
N SER A 120 -12.59 15.39 6.77
CA SER A 120 -11.53 16.39 6.83
C SER A 120 -10.17 15.90 6.33
N ASN A 121 -10.04 14.61 6.00
CA ASN A 121 -8.84 14.04 5.35
C ASN A 121 -8.92 14.09 3.81
N TYR A 122 -10.00 14.60 3.23
CA TYR A 122 -10.20 14.64 1.77
C TYR A 122 -9.82 15.99 1.18
N ALA A 123 -9.27 15.98 -0.04
CA ALA A 123 -8.94 17.18 -0.80
C ALA A 123 -10.12 18.15 -0.92
N ARG A 124 -11.34 17.64 -1.13
CA ARG A 124 -12.56 18.46 -1.23
C ARG A 124 -12.90 19.24 0.05
N SER A 125 -12.34 18.87 1.20
CA SER A 125 -12.51 19.59 2.46
C SER A 125 -11.55 20.78 2.61
N GLU A 126 -10.42 20.75 1.91
CA GLU A 126 -9.46 21.86 1.87
C GLU A 126 -9.92 22.95 0.89
N ARG A 127 -10.34 22.54 -0.32
CA ARG A 127 -10.80 23.45 -1.38
C ARG A 127 -11.68 22.76 -2.41
N TYR A 128 -12.35 23.54 -3.24
CA TYR A 128 -13.12 23.02 -4.37
C TYR A 128 -12.20 22.44 -5.46
N TYR A 129 -12.62 21.30 -6.00
CA TYR A 129 -12.02 20.67 -7.17
C TYR A 129 -13.11 20.41 -8.22
N GLU A 130 -12.88 20.86 -9.46
CA GLU A 130 -13.82 20.64 -10.57
C GLU A 130 -13.99 19.14 -10.87
N ASN A 131 -12.90 18.38 -10.78
CA ASN A 131 -12.93 16.93 -10.88
C ASN A 131 -13.21 16.32 -9.49
N ALA A 132 -14.42 15.81 -9.29
CA ALA A 132 -14.82 15.15 -8.04
C ALA A 132 -13.94 13.95 -7.67
N GLY A 133 -13.36 13.26 -8.66
CA GLY A 133 -12.40 12.18 -8.42
C GLY A 133 -11.13 12.69 -7.75
N VAL A 134 -10.59 13.84 -8.19
CA VAL A 134 -9.44 14.50 -7.53
C VAL A 134 -9.81 14.92 -6.11
N GLY A 135 -10.99 15.52 -5.92
CA GLY A 135 -11.48 15.92 -4.61
C GLY A 135 -11.72 14.75 -3.64
N ALA A 136 -11.84 13.52 -4.13
CA ALA A 136 -12.05 12.31 -3.33
C ALA A 136 -10.74 11.69 -2.80
N HIS A 137 -9.58 12.13 -3.27
CA HIS A 137 -8.28 11.69 -2.75
C HIS A 137 -7.93 12.38 -1.42
N PRO A 138 -7.06 11.78 -0.60
CA PRO A 138 -6.60 12.43 0.62
C PRO A 138 -5.86 13.74 0.31
N ASP A 139 -6.09 14.76 1.15
CA ASP A 139 -5.35 16.03 1.12
C ASP A 139 -4.01 15.92 1.87
N ASP A 140 -3.32 17.05 2.07
CA ASP A 140 -2.06 17.07 2.82
C ASP A 140 -2.24 16.56 4.25
N LYS A 141 -3.37 16.87 4.90
CA LYS A 141 -3.70 16.34 6.22
C LYS A 141 -3.90 14.82 6.16
N GLY A 142 -4.75 14.34 5.25
CA GLY A 142 -5.03 12.91 5.09
C GLY A 142 -3.77 12.11 4.78
N MET A 143 -2.90 12.62 3.91
CA MET A 143 -1.59 12.02 3.62
C MET A 143 -0.67 12.02 4.84
N SER A 144 -0.69 13.08 5.66
CA SER A 144 0.05 13.13 6.92
C SER A 144 -0.44 12.07 7.92
N GLU A 145 -1.75 11.88 8.07
CA GLU A 145 -2.33 10.87 8.95
C GLU A 145 -2.00 9.44 8.49
N ILE A 146 -2.06 9.17 7.19
CA ILE A 146 -1.62 7.88 6.61
C ILE A 146 -0.14 7.63 6.93
N ALA A 147 0.72 8.63 6.70
CA ALA A 147 2.15 8.52 7.00
C ALA A 147 2.40 8.29 8.50
N ASN A 148 1.68 9.01 9.37
CA ASN A 148 1.77 8.85 10.82
C ASN A 148 1.37 7.44 11.26
N ALA A 149 0.31 6.87 10.68
CA ALA A 149 -0.11 5.50 10.98
C ALA A 149 0.97 4.47 10.61
N ILE A 150 1.58 4.62 9.44
CA ILE A 150 2.68 3.75 8.98
C ILE A 150 3.91 3.88 9.88
N VAL A 151 4.34 5.10 10.18
CA VAL A 151 5.52 5.36 11.02
C VAL A 151 5.32 4.83 12.44
N ARG A 152 4.14 5.04 13.04
CA ARG A 152 3.83 4.49 14.37
C ARG A 152 3.93 2.98 14.41
N ALA A 153 3.48 2.29 13.36
CA ALA A 153 3.54 0.83 13.28
C ALA A 153 4.96 0.29 13.07
N VAL A 154 5.85 1.06 12.44
CA VAL A 154 7.27 0.67 12.29
C VAL A 154 8.06 0.87 13.59
N LEU A 155 7.65 1.83 14.42
CA LEU A 155 8.34 2.19 15.67
C LEU A 155 7.80 1.47 16.92
N SER A 156 6.74 0.67 16.80
CA SER A 156 6.14 -0.10 17.89
C SER A 156 6.84 -1.43 18.13
#